data_AF-A0A2K6GI08-F1
#
_entry.id   AF-A0A2K6GI08-F1
#
_cell.length_a   1.000
_cell.length_b   1.000
_cell.length_c   1.000
_cell.angle_alpha   90.00
_cell.angle_beta   90.00
_cell.angle_gamma   90.00
#
_symmetry.space_group_name_H-M   'P 1'
#
loop_
_entity.id
_entity.type
_entity.pdbx_description
1 polymer ?
#
loop_
_entity_poly.entity_id
_entity_poly.type
_entity_poly.pdbx_seq_one_letter_code
_entity_poly.pdbx_strand_id
1 'polypeptide(L)'
;MVQPQTSKAESPASAASNAQMDDVIDTLTSLRLTNSALRREASTLRAEKANLTNMLESVMAELTLLRTRARIPGALQITPPISAITSNGTRPMTTPPTSLPEPFSGDPGQLAGFLMQMDRFMIFQASRFPGEAERVAFLVSRLTGEAEKWAIPHMQPDSPLRNNYQGFLAELRRTYKSPLRHARRAQIRKTSASNRAVRERQMLCRQLAAAGTGPCPVHPASNGTSPAPALPTRARNL
;
A
#
# COMPACT_ATOMS: atom_id res chain seq x y z
N MET A 1 -18.06 88.13 -16.23
CA MET A 1 -17.48 87.17 -15.26
C MET A 1 -17.91 85.77 -15.68
N VAL A 2 -17.01 85.00 -16.29
CA VAL A 2 -17.19 83.57 -16.53
C VAL A 2 -15.90 82.91 -16.08
N GLN A 3 -15.96 82.10 -15.02
CA GLN A 3 -14.83 81.29 -14.57
C GLN A 3 -14.66 80.09 -15.52
N PRO A 4 -13.44 79.72 -15.92
CA PRO A 4 -13.19 78.44 -16.54
C PRO A 4 -12.95 77.38 -15.45
N GLN A 5 -13.82 76.37 -15.43
CA GLN A 5 -13.62 75.11 -14.69
C GLN A 5 -12.42 74.38 -15.30
N THR A 6 -11.35 74.22 -14.53
CA THR A 6 -10.22 73.36 -14.91
C THR A 6 -10.50 71.93 -14.47
N SER A 7 -11.05 71.11 -15.37
CA SER A 7 -11.10 69.65 -15.20
C SER A 7 -9.67 69.10 -15.25
N LYS A 8 -9.16 68.69 -14.09
CA LYS A 8 -7.87 68.00 -13.96
C LYS A 8 -8.03 66.58 -14.50
N ALA A 9 -7.60 66.35 -15.74
CA ALA A 9 -7.52 65.01 -16.32
C ALA A 9 -6.47 64.19 -15.55
N GLU A 10 -6.92 63.19 -14.81
CA GLU A 10 -6.05 62.25 -14.10
C GLU A 10 -5.34 61.33 -15.10
N SER A 11 -4.03 61.16 -14.91
CA SER A 11 -3.15 60.43 -15.84
C SER A 11 -3.45 58.93 -15.82
N PRO A 12 -3.60 58.24 -16.98
CA PRO A 12 -4.00 56.83 -17.04
C PRO A 12 -3.02 55.87 -16.35
N ALA A 13 -1.76 56.27 -16.15
CA ALA A 13 -0.77 55.50 -15.41
C ALA A 13 -1.07 55.43 -13.89
N SER A 14 -1.68 56.47 -13.32
CA SER A 14 -2.03 56.53 -11.89
C SER A 14 -3.23 55.62 -11.57
N ALA A 15 -4.21 55.54 -12.47
CA ALA A 15 -5.36 54.64 -12.34
C ALA A 15 -4.95 53.16 -12.39
N ALA A 16 -4.01 52.80 -13.27
CA ALA A 16 -3.49 51.44 -13.36
C ALA A 16 -2.68 51.02 -12.11
N SER A 17 -1.88 51.93 -11.56
CA SER A 17 -1.14 51.68 -10.31
C SER A 17 -2.06 51.53 -9.09
N ASN A 18 -3.14 52.31 -9.03
CA ASN A 18 -4.13 52.22 -7.95
C ASN A 18 -4.91 50.89 -8.04
N ALA A 19 -5.35 50.50 -9.23
CA ALA A 19 -6.04 49.22 -9.45
C ALA A 19 -5.16 48.01 -9.08
N GLN A 20 -3.86 48.08 -9.36
CA GLN A 20 -2.92 47.03 -8.96
C GLN A 20 -2.74 46.96 -7.43
N MET A 21 -2.79 48.11 -6.74
CA MET A 21 -2.70 48.14 -5.27
C MET A 21 -3.98 47.62 -4.61
N ASP A 22 -5.14 47.90 -5.18
CA ASP A 22 -6.43 47.37 -4.72
C ASP A 22 -6.49 45.83 -4.85
N ASP A 23 -6.00 45.27 -5.96
CA ASP A 23 -5.88 43.80 -6.15
C ASP A 23 -4.94 43.17 -5.09
N VAL A 24 -3.82 43.83 -4.77
CA VAL A 24 -2.92 43.38 -3.70
C VAL A 24 -3.59 43.44 -2.32
N ILE A 25 -4.43 44.45 -2.06
CA ILE A 25 -5.18 44.57 -0.81
C ILE A 25 -6.25 43.45 -0.73
N ASP A 26 -6.97 43.19 -1.81
CA ASP A 26 -7.97 42.13 -1.89
C ASP A 26 -7.37 40.73 -1.73
N THR A 27 -6.21 40.47 -2.36
CA THR A 27 -5.49 39.22 -2.17
C THR A 27 -4.98 39.06 -0.74
N LEU A 28 -4.46 40.12 -0.11
CA LEU A 28 -4.01 40.09 1.28
C LEU A 28 -5.17 39.86 2.26
N THR A 29 -6.33 40.49 2.04
CA THR A 29 -7.51 40.30 2.89
C THR A 29 -8.05 38.88 2.75
N SER A 30 -8.15 38.35 1.53
CA SER A 30 -8.52 36.95 1.27
C SER A 30 -7.56 35.97 1.96
N LEU A 31 -6.25 36.22 1.87
CA LEU A 31 -5.24 35.37 2.52
C LEU A 31 -5.33 35.42 4.05
N ARG A 32 -5.68 36.58 4.64
CA ARG A 32 -5.91 36.70 6.08
C ARG A 32 -7.14 35.94 6.53
N LEU A 33 -8.24 36.03 5.77
CA LEU A 33 -9.48 35.31 6.05
C LEU A 33 -9.24 33.79 6.00
N THR A 34 -8.59 33.30 4.95
CA THR A 34 -8.26 31.87 4.81
C THR A 34 -7.34 31.39 5.94
N ASN A 35 -6.28 32.13 6.28
CA ASN A 35 -5.43 31.81 7.43
C ASN A 35 -6.22 31.75 8.75
N SER A 36 -7.16 32.67 8.96
CA SER A 36 -8.00 32.67 10.16
C SER A 36 -8.92 31.45 10.22
N ALA A 37 -9.47 31.01 9.08
CA ALA A 37 -10.31 29.82 8.98
C ALA A 37 -9.51 28.53 9.26
N LEU A 38 -8.33 28.40 8.64
CA LEU A 38 -7.38 27.30 8.88
C LEU A 38 -6.98 27.19 10.36
N ARG A 39 -6.74 28.34 11.02
CA ARG A 39 -6.42 28.36 12.46
C ARG A 39 -7.58 27.86 13.31
N ARG A 40 -8.82 28.24 12.97
CA ARG A 40 -10.03 27.74 13.66
C ARG A 40 -10.16 26.23 13.50
N GLU A 41 -10.05 25.72 12.28
CA GLU A 41 -10.12 24.28 12.01
C GLU A 41 -9.04 23.51 12.79
N ALA A 42 -7.80 24.00 12.77
CA ALA A 42 -6.71 23.41 13.52
C ALA A 42 -6.92 23.47 15.05
N SER A 43 -7.65 24.46 15.56
CA SER A 43 -8.03 24.52 16.98
C SER A 43 -9.11 23.49 17.32
N THR A 44 -10.11 23.31 16.45
CA THR A 44 -11.16 22.31 16.59
C THR A 44 -10.59 20.89 16.60
N LEU A 45 -9.73 20.57 15.62
CA LEU A 45 -9.08 19.26 15.54
C LEU A 45 -8.19 18.98 16.76
N ARG A 46 -7.53 20.00 17.31
CA ARG A 46 -6.76 19.86 18.56
C ARG A 46 -7.66 19.57 19.75
N ALA A 47 -8.81 20.23 19.85
CA ALA A 47 -9.78 19.99 20.91
C ALA A 47 -10.38 18.58 20.81
N GLU A 48 -10.71 18.12 19.60
CA GLU A 48 -11.20 16.75 19.37
C GLU A 48 -10.14 15.71 19.74
N LYS A 49 -8.88 15.93 19.32
CA LYS A 49 -7.76 15.06 19.71
C LYS A 49 -7.60 15.01 21.23
N ALA A 50 -7.67 16.16 21.92
CA ALA A 50 -7.60 16.24 23.37
C ALA A 50 -8.75 15.47 24.05
N ASN A 51 -9.96 15.56 23.48
CA ASN A 51 -11.11 14.80 23.95
C ASN A 51 -10.90 13.29 23.81
N LEU A 52 -10.42 12.83 22.66
CA LEU A 52 -10.10 11.41 22.44
C LEU A 52 -9.00 10.91 23.37
N THR A 53 -7.96 11.72 23.62
CA THR A 53 -6.91 11.34 24.57
C THR A 53 -7.44 11.21 25.99
N ASN A 54 -8.30 12.13 26.42
CA ASN A 54 -8.92 12.06 27.75
C ASN A 54 -9.83 10.83 27.89
N MET A 55 -10.59 10.49 26.83
CA MET A 55 -11.43 9.29 26.80
C MET A 55 -10.58 8.02 26.91
N LEU A 56 -9.46 7.95 26.17
CA LEU A 56 -8.53 6.82 26.25
C LEU A 56 -7.94 6.68 27.65
N GLU A 57 -7.52 7.78 28.27
CA GLU A 57 -6.97 7.80 29.62
C GLU A 57 -8.01 7.32 30.65
N SER A 58 -9.26 7.75 30.52
CA SER A 58 -10.38 7.29 31.35
C SER A 58 -10.62 5.78 31.23
N VAL A 59 -10.65 5.24 30.01
CA VAL A 59 -10.82 3.79 29.80
C VAL A 59 -9.63 3.00 30.35
N MET A 60 -8.41 3.50 30.21
CA MET A 60 -7.22 2.88 30.81
C MET A 60 -7.28 2.89 32.34
N ALA A 61 -7.76 3.98 32.96
CA ALA A 61 -7.93 4.07 34.41
C ALA A 61 -8.98 3.06 34.91
N GLU A 62 -10.11 2.92 34.22
CA GLU A 62 -11.14 1.92 34.53
C GLU A 62 -10.60 0.49 34.43
N LEU A 63 -9.92 0.14 33.34
CA LEU A 63 -9.31 -1.18 33.19
C LEU A 63 -8.26 -1.46 34.28
N THR A 64 -7.52 -0.44 34.71
CA THR A 64 -6.56 -0.55 35.81
C THR A 64 -7.28 -0.82 37.15
N LEU A 65 -8.39 -0.13 37.41
CA LEU A 65 -9.21 -0.36 38.60
C LEU A 65 -9.81 -1.77 38.62
N LEU A 66 -10.39 -2.25 37.51
CA LEU A 66 -10.89 -3.63 37.41
C LEU A 66 -9.77 -4.66 37.64
N ARG A 67 -8.57 -4.41 37.11
CA ARG A 67 -7.40 -5.28 37.30
C ARG A 67 -6.93 -5.33 38.76
N THR A 68 -6.94 -4.21 39.47
CA THR A 68 -6.59 -4.16 40.90
C THR A 68 -7.62 -4.87 41.76
N ARG A 69 -8.91 -4.73 41.45
CA ARG A 69 -10.01 -5.40 42.18
C ARG A 69 -10.04 -6.92 41.97
N ALA A 70 -9.57 -7.40 40.82
CA ALA A 70 -9.42 -8.83 40.53
C ALA A 70 -8.18 -9.48 41.19
N ARG A 71 -7.29 -8.69 41.81
CA ARG A 71 -6.07 -9.20 42.47
C ARG A 71 -6.34 -9.44 43.95
N ILE A 72 -6.54 -10.71 44.33
CA ILE A 72 -6.66 -11.16 45.72
C ILE A 72 -5.33 -10.89 46.45
N PRO A 73 -5.28 -10.11 47.55
CA PRO A 73 -4.09 -10.00 48.40
C PRO A 73 -4.13 -11.11 49.45
N GLY A 74 -3.31 -12.15 49.28
CA GLY A 74 -3.14 -13.17 50.31
C GLY A 74 -2.59 -14.51 49.83
N ALA A 75 -1.27 -14.62 49.74
CA ALA A 75 -0.54 -15.83 50.10
C ALA A 75 0.94 -15.44 50.33
N LEU A 76 1.32 -15.45 51.61
CA LEU A 76 2.65 -15.15 52.12
C LEU A 76 3.66 -16.24 51.73
N GLN A 77 4.88 -15.80 51.40
CA GLN A 77 6.21 -16.31 51.81
C GLN A 77 6.31 -17.80 52.22
N ILE A 78 7.23 -18.57 51.62
CA ILE A 78 8.25 -19.42 52.27
C ILE A 78 9.23 -19.94 51.19
N THR A 79 10.50 -19.60 51.31
CA THR A 79 11.70 -20.40 50.91
C THR A 79 12.31 -21.00 52.19
N PRO A 80 13.23 -22.02 52.22
CA PRO A 80 13.91 -22.86 51.20
C PRO A 80 13.92 -24.39 51.64
N PRO A 81 14.86 -25.33 51.31
CA PRO A 81 15.91 -25.44 50.28
C PRO A 81 15.84 -26.71 49.37
N ILE A 82 16.78 -26.75 48.43
CA ILE A 82 17.16 -27.75 47.40
C ILE A 82 16.86 -29.23 47.73
N SER A 83 16.16 -29.94 46.83
CA SER A 83 16.59 -31.23 46.26
C SER A 83 15.66 -31.76 45.14
N ALA A 84 16.32 -32.08 44.03
CA ALA A 84 16.02 -33.11 43.03
C ALA A 84 14.62 -33.22 42.38
N ILE A 85 14.63 -32.96 41.07
CA ILE A 85 14.07 -33.80 39.99
C ILE A 85 12.67 -34.36 40.26
N THR A 86 11.66 -33.74 39.65
CA THR A 86 10.86 -34.33 38.56
C THR A 86 9.69 -33.39 38.29
N SER A 87 9.49 -33.12 36.99
CA SER A 87 8.26 -32.65 36.36
C SER A 87 7.28 -31.86 37.22
N ASN A 88 7.16 -30.55 36.97
CA ASN A 88 5.90 -29.87 36.63
C ASN A 88 6.02 -28.35 36.84
N GLY A 89 5.37 -27.59 35.96
CA GLY A 89 4.84 -26.29 36.34
C GLY A 89 5.37 -25.12 35.53
N THR A 90 4.58 -24.70 34.54
CA THR A 90 3.81 -23.46 34.62
C THR A 90 2.85 -23.53 33.44
N ARG A 91 1.54 -23.69 33.68
CA ARG A 91 0.56 -23.44 32.62
C ARG A 91 0.74 -21.97 32.23
N PRO A 92 1.25 -21.64 31.03
CA PRO A 92 1.28 -20.26 30.61
C PRO A 92 -0.17 -19.82 30.57
N MET A 93 -0.43 -18.63 31.08
CA MET A 93 -1.70 -17.93 30.92
C MET A 93 -2.19 -18.19 29.50
N THR A 94 -3.32 -18.89 29.36
CA THR A 94 -3.84 -19.33 28.07
C THR A 94 -4.26 -18.09 27.30
N THR A 95 -3.32 -17.48 26.59
CA THR A 95 -3.65 -16.70 25.39
C THR A 95 -4.48 -17.64 24.53
N PRO A 96 -5.68 -17.23 24.08
CA PRO A 96 -6.43 -18.02 23.12
C PRO A 96 -5.47 -18.39 21.99
N PRO A 97 -5.49 -19.64 21.46
CA PRO A 97 -4.67 -20.00 20.32
C PRO A 97 -5.02 -19.02 19.21
N THR A 98 -4.16 -18.02 18.97
CA THR A 98 -4.31 -17.19 17.80
C THR A 98 -3.91 -18.11 16.68
N SER A 99 -4.91 -18.67 15.99
CA SER A 99 -4.67 -19.54 14.85
C SER A 99 -3.72 -18.81 13.92
N LEU A 100 -2.73 -19.56 13.42
CA LEU A 100 -1.77 -19.01 12.47
C LEU A 100 -2.55 -18.40 11.30
N PRO A 101 -2.24 -17.17 10.87
CA PRO A 101 -2.99 -16.54 9.80
C PRO A 101 -2.94 -17.37 8.52
N GLU A 102 -4.05 -17.35 7.79
CA GLU A 102 -4.17 -18.08 6.55
C GLU A 102 -3.19 -17.53 5.50
N PRO A 103 -2.62 -18.40 4.65
CA PRO A 103 -1.71 -17.95 3.61
C PRO A 103 -2.41 -17.08 2.56
N PHE A 104 -1.73 -16.02 2.12
CA PHE A 104 -2.25 -15.09 1.11
C PHE A 104 -1.60 -15.34 -0.25
N SER A 105 -2.42 -15.72 -1.24
CA SER A 105 -1.95 -16.05 -2.60
C SER A 105 -1.80 -14.85 -3.53
N GLY A 106 -2.38 -13.70 -3.15
CA GLY A 106 -2.49 -12.51 -4.01
C GLY A 106 -3.91 -12.12 -4.40
N ASP A 107 -4.95 -12.84 -3.97
CA ASP A 107 -6.34 -12.49 -4.27
C ASP A 107 -6.78 -11.18 -3.58
N PRO A 108 -7.13 -10.12 -4.33
CA PRO A 108 -7.64 -8.87 -3.76
C PRO A 108 -8.81 -9.05 -2.77
N GLY A 109 -9.68 -10.05 -2.98
CA GLY A 109 -10.82 -10.33 -2.12
C GLY A 109 -10.43 -10.81 -0.71
N GLN A 110 -9.29 -11.47 -0.58
CA GLN A 110 -8.79 -12.03 0.69
C GLN A 110 -7.87 -11.06 1.46
N LEU A 111 -7.43 -9.97 0.83
CA LEU A 111 -6.42 -9.08 1.39
C LEU A 111 -6.84 -8.48 2.74
N ALA A 112 -8.10 -8.06 2.87
CA ALA A 112 -8.60 -7.44 4.10
C ALA A 112 -8.61 -8.44 5.27
N GLY A 113 -9.11 -9.67 5.02
CA GLY A 113 -9.13 -10.74 6.02
C GLY A 113 -7.73 -11.15 6.45
N PHE A 114 -6.82 -11.33 5.48
CA PHE A 114 -5.41 -11.64 5.72
C PHE A 114 -4.73 -10.59 6.63
N LEU A 115 -4.89 -9.29 6.31
CA LEU A 115 -4.29 -8.22 7.08
C LEU A 115 -4.84 -8.13 8.51
N MET A 116 -6.14 -8.36 8.70
CA MET A 116 -6.75 -8.42 10.02
C MET A 116 -6.17 -9.59 10.84
N GLN A 117 -5.99 -10.77 10.23
CA GLN A 117 -5.40 -11.92 10.91
C GLN A 117 -3.93 -11.68 11.26
N MET A 118 -3.15 -11.06 10.35
CA MET A 118 -1.76 -10.62 10.61
C MET A 118 -1.68 -9.73 11.85
N ASP A 119 -2.48 -8.65 11.87
CA ASP A 119 -2.46 -7.67 12.95
C ASP A 119 -2.84 -8.30 14.29
N ARG A 120 -3.94 -9.08 14.30
CA ARG A 120 -4.38 -9.84 15.46
C ARG A 120 -3.26 -10.74 15.99
N PHE A 121 -2.63 -11.53 15.12
CA PHE A 121 -1.56 -12.44 15.52
C PHE A 121 -0.36 -11.71 16.11
N MET A 122 0.05 -10.59 15.50
CA MET A 122 1.17 -9.78 16.00
C MET A 122 0.86 -9.09 17.32
N ILE A 123 -0.38 -8.65 17.55
CA ILE A 123 -0.80 -8.08 18.84
C ILE A 123 -0.73 -9.15 19.94
N PHE A 124 -1.26 -10.35 19.69
CA PHE A 124 -1.24 -11.43 20.69
C PHE A 124 0.16 -12.02 20.92
N GLN A 125 1.05 -11.96 19.93
CA GLN A 125 2.41 -12.51 20.00
C GLN A 125 3.49 -11.42 19.94
N ALA A 126 3.21 -10.22 20.46
CA ALA A 126 4.10 -9.06 20.34
C ALA A 126 5.53 -9.32 20.86
N SER A 127 5.69 -10.12 21.92
CA SER A 127 6.99 -10.50 22.47
C SER A 127 7.85 -11.33 21.52
N ARG A 128 7.23 -11.98 20.53
CA ARG A 128 7.90 -12.83 19.52
C ARG A 128 8.42 -12.02 18.33
N PHE A 129 8.00 -10.77 18.20
CA PHE A 129 8.32 -9.87 17.09
C PHE A 129 8.82 -8.50 17.58
N PRO A 130 9.98 -8.46 18.29
CA PRO A 130 10.50 -7.22 18.85
C PRO A 130 10.98 -6.23 17.78
N GLY A 131 11.48 -6.71 16.64
CA GLY A 131 11.96 -5.87 15.53
C GLY A 131 11.05 -5.90 14.31
N GLU A 132 11.22 -4.91 13.44
CA GLU A 132 10.44 -4.78 12.21
C GLU A 132 10.82 -5.83 11.16
N ALA A 133 12.09 -6.24 11.13
CA ALA A 133 12.60 -7.26 10.22
C ALA A 133 11.92 -8.62 10.46
N GLU A 134 11.73 -9.00 11.73
CA GLU A 134 11.04 -10.24 12.12
C GLU A 134 9.56 -10.21 11.72
N ARG A 135 8.91 -9.04 11.85
CA ARG A 135 7.51 -8.85 11.41
C ARG A 135 7.37 -8.99 9.90
N VAL A 136 8.29 -8.39 9.14
CA VAL A 136 8.33 -8.51 7.68
C VAL A 136 8.58 -9.96 7.28
N ALA A 137 9.58 -10.62 7.88
CA ALA A 137 9.89 -12.03 7.59
C ALA A 137 8.70 -12.96 7.89
N PHE A 138 8.01 -12.74 9.00
CA PHE A 138 6.81 -13.50 9.34
C PHE A 138 5.68 -13.27 8.33
N LEU A 139 5.39 -12.02 7.97
CA LEU A 139 4.37 -11.70 6.97
C LEU A 139 4.69 -12.38 5.64
N VAL A 140 5.95 -12.31 5.18
CA VAL A 140 6.40 -12.97 3.95
C VAL A 140 6.24 -14.49 4.04
N SER A 141 6.48 -15.11 5.20
CA SER A 141 6.25 -16.55 5.41
C SER A 141 4.78 -16.98 5.26
N ARG A 142 3.85 -16.02 5.30
CA ARG A 142 2.42 -16.23 5.08
C ARG A 142 1.97 -15.86 3.66
N LEU A 143 2.87 -15.44 2.79
CA LEU A 143 2.56 -15.24 1.37
C LEU A 143 2.76 -16.56 0.62
N THR A 144 1.92 -16.82 -0.38
CA THR A 144 2.04 -17.99 -1.26
C THR A 144 1.85 -17.57 -2.71
N GLY A 145 2.22 -18.46 -3.64
CA GLY A 145 1.86 -18.32 -5.05
C GLY A 145 2.40 -17.03 -5.70
N GLU A 146 1.51 -16.14 -6.13
CA GLU A 146 1.90 -14.88 -6.77
C GLU A 146 2.43 -13.86 -5.76
N ALA A 147 1.81 -13.78 -4.57
CA ALA A 147 2.23 -12.84 -3.53
C ALA A 147 3.64 -13.14 -3.00
N GLU A 148 3.97 -14.42 -2.87
CA GLU A 148 5.32 -14.84 -2.48
C GLU A 148 6.37 -14.41 -3.51
N LYS A 149 6.12 -14.66 -4.80
CA LYS A 149 7.02 -14.25 -5.90
C LYS A 149 7.21 -12.73 -5.96
N TRP A 150 6.15 -11.98 -5.67
CA TRP A 150 6.20 -10.52 -5.59
C TRP A 150 7.06 -10.02 -4.41
N ALA A 151 7.10 -10.75 -3.30
CA ALA A 151 7.87 -10.35 -2.12
C ALA A 151 9.39 -10.56 -2.26
N ILE A 152 9.84 -11.48 -3.12
CA ILE A 152 11.28 -11.80 -3.32
C ILE A 152 12.19 -10.57 -3.49
N PRO A 153 11.92 -9.62 -4.40
CA PRO A 153 12.78 -8.43 -4.54
C PRO A 153 12.78 -7.52 -3.31
N HIS A 154 11.68 -7.52 -2.53
CA HIS A 154 11.58 -6.71 -1.32
C HIS A 154 12.33 -7.30 -0.12
N MET A 155 12.77 -8.56 -0.21
CA MET A 155 13.54 -9.26 0.82
C MET A 155 15.05 -9.25 0.59
N GLN A 156 15.52 -8.61 -0.47
CA GLN A 156 16.95 -8.45 -0.74
C GLN A 156 17.64 -7.59 0.35
N PRO A 157 18.94 -7.80 0.62
CA PRO A 157 19.64 -7.07 1.70
C PRO A 157 19.64 -5.55 1.56
N ASP A 158 19.58 -5.05 0.32
CA ASP A 158 19.55 -3.64 -0.06
C ASP A 158 18.13 -3.03 -0.05
N SER A 159 17.09 -3.85 0.13
CA SER A 159 15.71 -3.37 0.13
C SER A 159 15.38 -2.62 1.42
N PRO A 160 14.92 -1.36 1.34
CA PRO A 160 14.49 -0.59 2.52
C PRO A 160 13.22 -1.16 3.16
N LEU A 161 12.46 -2.00 2.44
CA LEU A 161 11.24 -2.62 2.94
C LEU A 161 11.51 -3.84 3.82
N ARG A 162 12.70 -4.44 3.73
CA ARG A 162 13.07 -5.66 4.48
C ARG A 162 13.00 -5.46 6.00
N ASN A 163 13.31 -4.25 6.46
CA ASN A 163 13.31 -3.88 7.88
C ASN A 163 12.26 -2.81 8.20
N ASN A 164 11.23 -2.63 7.35
CA ASN A 164 10.19 -1.62 7.55
C ASN A 164 8.81 -2.25 7.35
N TYR A 165 8.21 -2.67 8.47
CA TYR A 165 6.94 -3.40 8.45
C TYR A 165 5.78 -2.56 7.90
N GLN A 166 5.69 -1.29 8.30
CA GLN A 166 4.63 -0.40 7.83
C GLN A 166 4.77 -0.08 6.34
N GLY A 167 5.99 0.15 5.88
CA GLY A 167 6.30 0.34 4.46
C GLY A 167 5.93 -0.89 3.64
N PHE A 168 6.27 -2.09 4.13
CA PHE A 168 5.92 -3.35 3.46
C PHE A 168 4.40 -3.53 3.35
N LEU A 169 3.66 -3.24 4.43
CA LEU A 169 2.19 -3.30 4.43
C LEU A 169 1.56 -2.28 3.46
N ALA A 170 2.11 -1.06 3.38
CA ALA A 170 1.64 -0.05 2.44
C ALA A 170 1.83 -0.53 0.99
N GLU A 171 2.98 -1.12 0.69
CA GLU A 171 3.32 -1.64 -0.64
C GLU A 171 2.48 -2.87 -1.03
N LEU A 172 2.22 -3.76 -0.07
CA LEU A 172 1.30 -4.90 -0.22
C LEU A 172 -0.12 -4.41 -0.54
N ARG A 173 -0.64 -3.44 0.22
CA ARG A 173 -1.96 -2.84 -0.03
C ARG A 173 -2.00 -2.17 -1.40
N ARG A 174 -0.99 -1.38 -1.75
CA ARG A 174 -0.90 -0.70 -3.06
C ARG A 174 -0.95 -1.71 -4.20
N THR A 175 -0.28 -2.84 -4.03
CA THR A 175 -0.22 -3.89 -5.04
C THR A 175 -1.55 -4.61 -5.17
N TYR A 176 -2.15 -5.09 -4.07
CA TYR A 176 -3.26 -6.05 -4.11
C TYR A 176 -4.66 -5.46 -3.85
N LYS A 177 -4.80 -4.23 -3.36
CA LYS A 177 -6.12 -3.63 -3.05
C LYS A 177 -6.96 -3.29 -4.29
N SER A 178 -6.35 -3.18 -5.46
CA SER A 178 -7.06 -2.78 -6.69
C SER A 178 -7.24 -3.97 -7.64
N PRO A 179 -8.50 -4.44 -7.85
CA PRO A 179 -8.80 -5.50 -8.82
C PRO A 179 -8.34 -5.13 -10.24
N LEU A 180 -8.47 -3.86 -10.63
CA LEU A 180 -8.02 -3.35 -11.93
C LEU A 180 -6.50 -3.44 -12.11
N ARG A 181 -5.72 -3.10 -11.07
CA ARG A 181 -4.26 -3.24 -11.13
C ARG A 181 -3.84 -4.70 -11.17
N HIS A 182 -4.52 -5.57 -10.43
CA HIS A 182 -4.29 -7.01 -10.47
C HIS A 182 -4.59 -7.58 -11.86
N ALA A 183 -5.75 -7.27 -12.43
CA ALA A 183 -6.13 -7.66 -13.79
C ALA A 183 -5.15 -7.13 -14.84
N ARG A 184 -4.73 -5.86 -14.74
CA ARG A 184 -3.74 -5.26 -15.65
C ARG A 184 -2.39 -5.98 -15.57
N ARG A 185 -1.91 -6.31 -14.38
CA ARG A 185 -0.65 -7.07 -14.21
C ARG A 185 -0.77 -8.49 -14.79
N ALA A 186 -1.89 -9.17 -14.55
CA ALA A 186 -2.16 -10.47 -15.14
C ALA A 186 -2.13 -10.40 -16.68
N GLN A 187 -2.74 -9.37 -17.26
CA GLN A 187 -2.74 -9.15 -18.71
C GLN A 187 -1.35 -8.84 -19.26
N ILE A 188 -0.57 -7.97 -18.60
CA ILE A 188 0.82 -7.67 -18.98
C ILE A 188 1.67 -8.96 -18.99
N ARG A 189 1.49 -9.83 -18.00
CA ARG A 189 2.21 -11.11 -17.96
C ARG A 189 1.82 -12.00 -19.14
N LYS A 190 0.52 -12.14 -19.41
CA LYS A 190 0.02 -12.94 -20.54
C LYS A 190 0.56 -12.44 -21.88
N THR A 191 0.53 -11.13 -22.11
CA THR A 191 1.07 -10.53 -23.35
C THR A 191 2.59 -10.62 -23.41
N SER A 192 3.30 -10.45 -22.29
CA SER A 192 4.76 -10.59 -22.25
C SER A 192 5.23 -12.02 -22.52
N ALA A 193 4.52 -13.04 -22.02
CA ALA A 193 4.82 -14.44 -22.29
C ALA A 193 4.57 -14.79 -23.76
N SER A 194 3.44 -14.31 -24.32
CA SER A 194 3.15 -14.43 -25.75
C SER A 194 4.23 -13.76 -26.61
N ASN A 195 4.62 -12.53 -26.27
CA ASN A 195 5.66 -11.79 -26.97
C ASN A 195 7.03 -12.47 -26.86
N ARG A 196 7.37 -13.08 -25.71
CA ARG A 196 8.61 -13.84 -25.54
C ARG A 196 8.65 -15.04 -26.49
N ALA A 197 7.58 -15.82 -26.56
CA ALA A 197 7.48 -16.97 -27.48
C ALA A 197 7.57 -16.54 -28.97
N VAL A 198 6.98 -15.39 -29.32
CA VAL A 198 7.10 -14.82 -30.67
C VAL A 198 8.56 -14.42 -30.97
N ARG A 199 9.24 -13.77 -30.02
CA ARG A 199 10.65 -13.36 -30.19
C ARG A 199 11.58 -14.56 -30.29
N GLU A 200 11.38 -15.60 -29.48
CA GLU A 200 12.12 -16.86 -29.56
C GLU A 200 11.95 -17.51 -30.94
N ARG A 201 10.72 -17.55 -31.48
CA ARG A 201 10.49 -18.06 -32.84
C ARG A 201 11.19 -17.22 -33.89
N GLN A 202 11.08 -15.90 -33.82
CA GLN A 202 11.76 -15.01 -34.76
C GLN A 202 13.28 -15.20 -34.73
N MET A 203 13.87 -15.45 -33.56
CA MET A 203 15.29 -15.78 -33.45
C MET A 203 15.63 -17.13 -34.09
N LEU A 204 14.87 -18.19 -33.80
CA LEU A 204 15.09 -19.51 -34.41
C LEU A 204 14.97 -19.47 -35.93
N CYS A 205 13.95 -18.79 -36.46
CA CYS A 205 13.80 -18.56 -37.89
C CYS A 205 15.00 -17.86 -38.52
N ARG A 206 15.52 -16.80 -37.88
CA ARG A 206 16.70 -16.10 -38.37
C ARG A 206 17.94 -16.98 -38.38
N GLN A 207 18.10 -17.84 -37.36
CA GLN A 207 19.23 -18.78 -37.29
C GLN A 207 19.17 -19.85 -38.38
N LEU A 208 18.00 -20.45 -38.62
CA LEU A 208 17.79 -21.44 -39.68
C LEU A 208 18.00 -20.84 -41.08
N ALA A 209 17.52 -19.62 -41.31
CA ALA A 209 17.75 -18.90 -42.55
C ALA A 209 19.24 -18.61 -42.80
N ALA A 210 20.01 -18.31 -41.76
CA ALA A 210 21.46 -18.11 -41.86
C ALA A 210 22.24 -19.41 -42.09
N ALA A 211 21.75 -20.55 -41.58
CA ALA A 211 22.36 -21.86 -41.74
C ALA A 211 21.98 -22.60 -43.04
N GLY A 212 21.07 -22.03 -43.84
CA GLY A 212 20.59 -22.63 -45.10
C GLY A 212 19.70 -23.87 -44.92
N THR A 213 19.21 -24.13 -43.70
CA THR A 213 18.46 -25.34 -43.36
C THR A 213 16.97 -25.06 -43.12
N GLY A 214 16.14 -25.30 -44.13
CA GLY A 214 14.70 -25.59 -44.01
C GLY A 214 13.75 -24.47 -43.50
N PRO A 215 12.43 -24.69 -43.60
CA PRO A 215 11.42 -23.70 -43.23
C PRO A 215 11.18 -23.63 -41.71
N CYS A 216 10.72 -22.45 -41.25
CA CYS A 216 10.44 -22.17 -39.84
C CYS A 216 9.40 -23.11 -39.20
N PRO A 217 9.60 -23.53 -37.94
CA PRO A 217 8.63 -24.35 -37.22
C PRO A 217 7.33 -23.57 -36.88
N VAL A 218 6.18 -24.22 -37.13
CA VAL A 218 4.82 -23.72 -36.83
C VAL A 218 4.39 -24.13 -35.41
N HIS A 219 3.71 -23.24 -34.69
CA HIS A 219 3.27 -23.50 -33.30
C HIS A 219 2.05 -24.42 -33.24
N PRO A 220 1.95 -25.33 -32.25
CA PRO A 220 0.82 -26.25 -32.11
C PRO A 220 -0.52 -25.62 -31.66
N ALA A 221 -0.60 -24.29 -31.49
CA ALA A 221 -1.83 -23.61 -31.04
C ALA A 221 -2.66 -22.97 -32.17
N SER A 222 -2.41 -23.34 -33.43
CA SER A 222 -3.07 -22.79 -34.62
C SER A 222 -4.02 -23.79 -35.31
N ASN A 223 -4.62 -24.73 -34.58
CA ASN A 223 -5.73 -25.51 -35.12
C ASN A 223 -7.05 -24.78 -34.81
N GLY A 224 -7.45 -23.85 -35.66
CA GLY A 224 -8.75 -23.21 -35.51
C GLY A 224 -8.95 -21.89 -36.24
N THR A 225 -8.45 -21.71 -37.47
CA THR A 225 -9.06 -20.74 -38.38
C THR A 225 -8.84 -21.23 -39.81
N SER A 226 -9.94 -21.56 -40.49
CA SER A 226 -9.97 -21.92 -41.91
C SER A 226 -9.18 -20.92 -42.76
N PRO A 227 -8.49 -21.37 -43.83
CA PRO A 227 -7.91 -20.46 -44.78
C PRO A 227 -9.02 -19.69 -45.50
N ALA A 228 -8.93 -18.36 -45.47
CA ALA A 228 -9.76 -17.47 -46.28
C ALA A 228 -9.54 -17.76 -47.77
N PRO A 229 -10.59 -17.74 -48.62
CA PRO A 229 -10.45 -18.06 -50.03
C PRO A 229 -9.64 -16.98 -50.75
N ALA A 230 -8.71 -17.42 -51.59
CA ALA A 230 -7.85 -16.55 -52.39
C ALA A 230 -8.68 -15.70 -53.37
N LEU A 231 -8.45 -14.39 -53.36
CA LEU A 231 -8.97 -13.46 -54.38
C LEU A 231 -8.30 -13.76 -55.73
N PRO A 232 -9.05 -13.78 -56.85
CA PRO A 232 -8.51 -14.11 -58.15
C PRO A 232 -7.66 -12.97 -58.72
N THR A 233 -6.50 -13.36 -59.25
CA THR A 233 -5.53 -12.53 -59.96
C THR A 233 -6.17 -11.91 -61.20
N ARG A 234 -6.34 -10.58 -61.21
CA ARG A 234 -6.78 -9.84 -62.39
C ARG A 234 -5.63 -9.83 -63.41
N ALA A 235 -5.79 -10.61 -64.46
CA ALA A 235 -4.90 -10.60 -65.62
C ALA A 235 -4.88 -9.20 -66.25
N ARG A 236 -3.67 -8.66 -66.42
CA ARG A 236 -3.38 -7.60 -67.39
C ARG A 236 -3.53 -8.22 -68.79
N ASN A 237 -4.34 -7.60 -69.64
CA ASN A 237 -4.16 -7.69 -71.08
C ASN A 237 -4.34 -6.30 -71.68
N LEU A 238 -3.55 -6.10 -72.73
CA LEU A 238 -3.33 -4.91 -73.56
C LEU A 238 -4.62 -4.30 -74.12
#